data_AF-A0A7Y2VQM5-F1
#
_entry.id   AF-A0A7Y2VQM5-F1
#
_cell.length_a   1.000
_cell.length_b   1.000
_cell.length_c   1.000
_cell.angle_alpha   90.00
_cell.angle_beta   90.00
_cell.angle_gamma   90.00
#
_symmetry.space_group_name_H-M   'P 1'
#
loop_
_entity.id
_entity.type
_entity.pdbx_description
1 polymer ?
#
loop_
_entity_poly.entity_id
_entity_poly.type
_entity_poly.pdbx_seq_one_letter_code
_entity_poly.pdbx_strand_id
1 'polypeptide(L)'
;DFCFNLHDQRTIYSAGPSPKPATLSYLSPAANPSREVTGSRLSAMKVISRMNRELQDLIPGQVGRYDDAFNPNCVGDAFQMSGTPTILVEAGHYPEDYNREKTRMFVYKALWTALEAIAFDTYHSESETNYFAIPENKKLFFDFLIRNAQILDKKGLPPYSAGILFREELNSDGIRFSPYIEKEGTLPEYYGHQTFDCTNKEDLEKLRQNEDITRLFLNS
;
A
#
# COMPACT_ATOMS: atom_id res chain seq x y z
N ASP A 1 -9.52 -26.83 1.80
CA ASP A 1 -8.37 -26.31 1.05
C ASP A 1 -8.50 -24.81 0.81
N PHE A 2 -7.38 -24.08 0.87
CA PHE A 2 -7.29 -22.62 0.71
C PHE A 2 -6.15 -22.28 -0.27
N CYS A 3 -6.29 -21.18 -1.00
CA CYS A 3 -5.24 -20.63 -1.87
C CYS A 3 -4.73 -19.29 -1.30
N PHE A 4 -3.41 -19.14 -1.19
CA PHE A 4 -2.77 -17.87 -0.85
C PHE A 4 -2.11 -17.28 -2.09
N ASN A 5 -2.48 -16.05 -2.44
CA ASN A 5 -1.96 -15.33 -3.60
C ASN A 5 -1.16 -14.11 -3.10
N LEU A 6 0.18 -14.21 -3.09
CA LEU A 6 1.06 -13.22 -2.44
C LEU A 6 1.68 -12.28 -3.48
N HIS A 7 1.60 -10.98 -3.22
CA HIS A 7 2.11 -9.93 -4.11
C HIS A 7 2.85 -8.83 -3.33
N ASP A 8 3.67 -8.06 -4.04
CA ASP A 8 4.13 -6.76 -3.56
C ASP A 8 3.16 -5.66 -3.97
N GLN A 9 3.00 -4.67 -3.10
CA GLN A 9 2.22 -3.45 -3.31
C GLN A 9 3.15 -2.25 -3.39
N ARG A 10 2.85 -1.31 -4.29
CA ARG A 10 3.59 -0.05 -4.42
C ARG A 10 3.46 0.82 -3.16
N THR A 11 4.43 1.70 -2.92
CA THR A 11 4.47 2.61 -1.76
C THR A 11 3.36 3.66 -1.76
N ILE A 12 2.61 3.82 -2.86
CA ILE A 12 1.66 4.93 -3.08
C ILE A 12 0.33 4.81 -2.30
N TYR A 13 0.09 3.68 -1.65
CA TYR A 13 -1.22 3.36 -1.09
C TYR A 13 -1.33 3.70 0.40
N SER A 14 -2.46 4.28 0.79
CA SER A 14 -2.92 4.45 2.17
C SER A 14 -4.07 3.51 2.48
N ALA A 15 -4.18 3.08 3.74
CA ALA A 15 -5.35 2.37 4.25
C ALA A 15 -6.50 3.38 4.47
N GLY A 16 -7.38 3.48 3.48
CA GLY A 16 -8.43 4.50 3.45
C GLY A 16 -7.90 5.93 3.25
N PRO A 17 -8.75 6.94 3.46
CA PRO A 17 -8.37 8.35 3.42
C PRO A 17 -7.67 8.76 4.72
N SER A 18 -6.49 8.21 4.98
CA SER A 18 -5.75 8.41 6.22
C SER A 18 -4.25 8.60 5.97
N PRO A 19 -3.50 9.23 6.90
CA PRO A 19 -2.04 9.34 6.83
C PRO A 19 -1.33 8.04 7.22
N LYS A 20 -1.98 6.88 7.01
CA LYS A 20 -1.42 5.57 7.33
C LYS A 20 -1.19 4.80 6.05
N PRO A 21 0.05 4.36 5.76
CA PRO A 21 0.29 3.57 4.57
C PRO A 21 -0.46 2.24 4.67
N ALA A 22 -0.86 1.70 3.52
CA ALA A 22 -1.37 0.34 3.46
C ALA A 22 -0.17 -0.62 3.54
N THR A 23 0.29 -0.93 4.76
CA THR A 23 1.42 -1.84 4.98
C THR A 23 1.08 -3.26 4.58
N LEU A 24 -0.16 -3.69 4.84
CA LEU A 24 -0.71 -4.89 4.23
C LEU A 24 -2.05 -4.58 3.62
N SER A 25 -2.32 -5.21 2.50
CA SER A 25 -3.64 -5.17 1.90
C SER A 25 -4.17 -6.56 1.63
N TYR A 26 -5.47 -6.73 1.79
CA TYR A 26 -6.13 -8.00 1.55
C TYR A 26 -7.19 -7.89 0.47
N LEU A 27 -7.48 -9.03 -0.14
CA LEU A 27 -8.63 -9.20 -1.00
C LEU A 27 -9.10 -10.66 -0.96
N SER A 28 -10.41 -10.86 -0.77
CA SER A 28 -11.10 -12.06 -1.24
C SER A 28 -11.54 -11.78 -2.68
N PRO A 29 -10.87 -12.35 -3.71
CA PRO A 29 -11.10 -12.03 -5.11
C PRO A 29 -12.56 -12.25 -5.52
N ALA A 30 -12.98 -11.66 -6.64
CA ALA A 30 -14.36 -11.80 -7.10
C ALA A 30 -14.55 -13.19 -7.73
N ALA A 31 -15.70 -13.82 -7.46
CA ALA A 31 -16.04 -15.11 -8.04
C ALA A 31 -16.85 -14.99 -9.35
N ASN A 32 -17.41 -13.80 -9.61
CA ASN A 32 -18.27 -13.53 -10.75
C ASN A 32 -18.37 -12.01 -11.00
N PRO A 33 -18.90 -11.56 -12.15
CA PRO A 33 -19.08 -10.13 -12.45
C PRO A 33 -19.98 -9.39 -11.46
N SER A 34 -20.94 -10.07 -10.81
CA SER A 34 -21.81 -9.47 -9.78
C SER A 34 -21.14 -9.30 -8.42
N ARG A 35 -19.90 -9.81 -8.25
CA ARG A 35 -19.11 -9.74 -7.01
C ARG A 35 -19.87 -10.26 -5.80
N GLU A 36 -20.68 -11.29 -6.00
CA GLU A 36 -21.45 -11.93 -4.93
C GLU A 36 -20.54 -12.57 -3.88
N VAL A 37 -20.99 -12.64 -2.63
CA VAL A 37 -20.29 -13.38 -1.58
C VAL A 37 -20.66 -14.85 -1.66
N THR A 38 -19.93 -15.60 -2.47
CA THR A 38 -20.04 -17.07 -2.55
C THR A 38 -19.49 -17.73 -1.28
N GLY A 39 -19.78 -19.01 -1.06
CA GLY A 39 -19.24 -19.75 0.10
C GLY A 39 -17.71 -19.77 0.16
N SER A 40 -17.05 -19.81 -1.00
CA SER A 40 -15.60 -19.70 -1.09
C SER A 40 -15.10 -18.31 -0.69
N ARG A 41 -15.82 -17.23 -1.09
CA ARG A 41 -15.43 -15.85 -0.74
C ARG A 41 -15.66 -15.60 0.73
N LEU A 42 -16.81 -16.01 1.25
CA LEU A 42 -17.14 -15.90 2.67
C LEU A 42 -16.05 -16.55 3.54
N SER A 43 -15.57 -17.74 3.16
CA SER A 43 -14.50 -18.43 3.89
C SER A 43 -13.20 -17.62 3.89
N ALA A 44 -12.77 -17.11 2.74
CA ALA A 44 -11.57 -16.25 2.63
C ALA A 44 -11.72 -14.93 3.41
N MET A 45 -12.87 -14.26 3.30
CA MET A 45 -13.19 -13.01 4.03
C MET A 45 -13.13 -13.19 5.55
N LYS A 46 -13.61 -14.33 6.06
CA LYS A 46 -13.53 -14.67 7.49
C LYS A 46 -12.10 -14.86 7.95
N VAL A 47 -11.26 -15.58 7.18
CA VAL A 47 -9.84 -15.71 7.51
C VAL A 47 -9.14 -14.35 7.47
N ILE A 48 -9.40 -13.52 6.46
CA ILE A 48 -8.87 -12.15 6.37
C ILE A 48 -9.30 -11.30 7.58
N SER A 49 -10.54 -11.45 8.04
CA SER A 49 -11.03 -10.77 9.23
C SER A 49 -10.24 -11.14 10.48
N ARG A 50 -9.89 -12.42 10.64
CA ARG A 50 -9.00 -12.88 11.72
C ARG A 50 -7.61 -12.26 11.60
N MET A 51 -7.00 -12.32 10.40
CA MET A 51 -5.69 -11.74 10.13
C MET A 51 -5.65 -10.25 10.43
N ASN A 52 -6.68 -9.51 9.99
CA ASN A 52 -6.80 -8.08 10.25
C ASN A 52 -6.88 -7.79 11.74
N ARG A 53 -7.73 -8.52 12.50
CA ARG A 53 -7.86 -8.30 13.95
C ARG A 53 -6.51 -8.42 14.67
N GLU A 54 -5.76 -9.50 14.42
CA GLU A 54 -4.44 -9.69 15.06
C GLU A 54 -3.43 -8.60 14.64
N LEU A 55 -3.48 -8.14 13.39
CA LEU A 55 -2.59 -7.10 12.92
C LEU A 55 -2.92 -5.71 13.46
N GLN A 56 -4.16 -5.45 13.88
CA GLN A 56 -4.50 -4.15 14.48
C GLN A 56 -3.72 -3.87 15.77
N ASP A 57 -3.27 -4.90 16.50
CA ASP A 57 -2.44 -4.74 17.69
C ASP A 57 -0.99 -4.35 17.35
N LEU A 58 -0.54 -4.62 16.12
CA LEU A 58 0.84 -4.38 15.67
C LEU A 58 0.96 -3.16 14.75
N ILE A 59 0.01 -2.99 13.84
CA ILE A 59 -0.02 -1.96 12.80
C ILE A 59 -1.42 -1.33 12.70
N PRO A 60 -1.91 -0.69 13.78
CA PRO A 60 -3.28 -0.18 13.85
C PRO A 60 -3.59 0.80 12.71
N GLY A 61 -4.63 0.49 11.94
CA GLY A 61 -5.09 1.27 10.79
C GLY A 61 -4.15 1.29 9.58
N GLN A 62 -3.20 0.36 9.47
CA GLN A 62 -2.31 0.20 8.30
C GLN A 62 -2.64 -1.05 7.47
N VAL A 63 -3.83 -1.64 7.69
CA VAL A 63 -4.37 -2.73 6.90
C VAL A 63 -5.47 -2.20 5.99
N GLY A 64 -5.34 -2.42 4.70
CA GLY A 64 -6.30 -1.99 3.69
C GLY A 64 -6.93 -3.14 2.89
N ARG A 65 -7.88 -2.79 2.01
CA ARG A 65 -8.52 -3.71 1.08
C ARG A 65 -8.35 -3.22 -0.36
N TYR A 66 -8.09 -4.14 -1.28
CA TYR A 66 -8.08 -3.86 -2.71
C TYR A 66 -9.49 -3.83 -3.32
N ASP A 67 -9.63 -3.11 -4.43
CA ASP A 67 -10.83 -3.19 -5.26
C ASP A 67 -10.98 -4.61 -5.80
N ASP A 68 -12.20 -5.13 -5.73
CA ASP A 68 -12.56 -6.48 -6.14
C ASP A 68 -13.11 -6.49 -7.59
N ALA A 69 -12.54 -5.64 -8.45
CA ALA A 69 -12.88 -5.63 -9.87
C ALA A 69 -12.63 -7.00 -10.50
N PHE A 70 -13.72 -7.60 -10.97
CA PHE A 70 -13.69 -8.93 -11.56
C PHE A 70 -12.89 -8.94 -12.86
N ASN A 71 -11.93 -9.85 -12.93
CA ASN A 71 -11.19 -10.21 -14.13
C ASN A 71 -10.94 -11.73 -14.12
N PRO A 72 -11.67 -12.51 -14.95
CA PRO A 72 -11.57 -13.97 -14.93
C PRO A 72 -10.18 -14.50 -15.34
N ASN A 73 -9.34 -13.67 -15.96
CA ASN A 73 -7.97 -14.02 -16.33
C ASN A 73 -6.97 -13.82 -15.17
N CYS A 74 -7.40 -13.22 -14.06
CA CYS A 74 -6.57 -13.10 -12.86
C CYS A 74 -6.59 -14.42 -12.08
N VAL A 75 -5.41 -14.85 -11.63
CA VAL A 75 -5.23 -16.10 -10.86
C VAL A 75 -6.16 -16.18 -9.64
N GLY A 76 -6.33 -15.05 -8.93
CA GLY A 76 -7.21 -14.99 -7.76
C GLY A 76 -8.67 -15.30 -8.09
N ASP A 77 -9.23 -14.60 -9.09
CA ASP A 77 -10.62 -14.80 -9.51
C ASP A 77 -10.84 -16.19 -10.09
N ALA A 78 -9.88 -16.74 -10.84
CA ALA A 78 -9.96 -18.08 -11.40
C ALA A 78 -10.11 -19.18 -10.33
N PHE A 79 -9.31 -19.12 -9.25
CA PHE A 79 -9.46 -20.04 -8.13
C PHE A 79 -10.74 -19.81 -7.33
N GLN A 80 -11.15 -18.55 -7.21
CA GLN A 80 -12.39 -18.20 -6.52
C GLN A 80 -13.62 -18.75 -7.27
N MET A 81 -13.62 -18.64 -8.60
CA MET A 81 -14.62 -19.18 -9.52
C MET A 81 -14.70 -20.71 -9.43
N SER A 82 -13.58 -21.41 -9.26
CA SER A 82 -13.55 -22.86 -9.05
C SER A 82 -13.95 -23.30 -7.63
N GLY A 83 -14.44 -22.37 -6.81
CA GLY A 83 -14.91 -22.66 -5.45
C GLY A 83 -13.79 -22.77 -4.41
N THR A 84 -12.54 -22.45 -4.75
CA THR A 84 -11.43 -22.44 -3.79
C THR A 84 -11.37 -21.11 -3.05
N PRO A 85 -11.49 -21.08 -1.71
CA PRO A 85 -11.28 -19.86 -0.94
C PRO A 85 -9.88 -19.30 -1.19
N THR A 86 -9.81 -18.11 -1.81
CA THR A 86 -8.54 -17.48 -2.19
C THR A 86 -8.33 -16.21 -1.38
N ILE A 87 -7.17 -16.11 -0.74
CA ILE A 87 -6.74 -14.98 0.08
C ILE A 87 -5.59 -14.31 -0.65
N LEU A 88 -5.83 -13.12 -1.16
CA LEU A 88 -4.77 -12.28 -1.74
C LEU A 88 -4.18 -11.42 -0.62
N VAL A 89 -2.85 -11.46 -0.50
CA VAL A 89 -2.08 -10.64 0.44
C VAL A 89 -1.10 -9.80 -0.37
N GLU A 90 -1.20 -8.48 -0.23
CA GLU A 90 -0.18 -7.59 -0.78
C GLU A 90 0.67 -6.95 0.31
N ALA A 91 1.98 -7.04 0.13
CA ALA A 91 2.99 -6.45 1.00
C ALA A 91 3.27 -5.01 0.56
N GLY A 92 2.79 -4.03 1.31
CA GLY A 92 3.00 -2.61 1.04
C GLY A 92 4.20 -2.02 1.78
N HIS A 93 4.11 -0.73 2.09
CA HIS A 93 5.18 -0.01 2.79
C HIS A 93 4.87 0.12 4.28
N TYR A 94 5.91 -0.02 5.11
CA TYR A 94 5.91 0.41 6.49
C TYR A 94 6.82 1.64 6.63
N PRO A 95 6.46 2.66 7.43
CA PRO A 95 7.25 3.88 7.55
C PRO A 95 8.74 3.62 7.81
N GLU A 96 9.60 4.24 6.99
CA GLU A 96 11.07 4.14 7.04
C GLU A 96 11.64 2.73 6.74
N ASP A 97 10.83 1.81 6.21
CA ASP A 97 11.21 0.42 5.92
C ASP A 97 11.24 0.14 4.40
N TYR A 98 12.11 0.86 3.67
CA TYR A 98 12.26 0.66 2.23
C TYR A 98 12.82 -0.73 1.87
N ASN A 99 13.55 -1.38 2.77
CA ASN A 99 14.00 -2.77 2.62
C ASN A 99 12.91 -3.81 2.92
N ARG A 100 11.72 -3.37 3.38
CA ARG A 100 10.55 -4.20 3.68
C ARG A 100 10.78 -5.29 4.73
N GLU A 101 11.71 -5.06 5.67
CA GLU A 101 12.02 -5.99 6.74
C GLU A 101 10.86 -6.14 7.74
N LYS A 102 10.25 -5.01 8.12
CA LYS A 102 9.06 -4.97 8.97
C LYS A 102 7.83 -5.45 8.21
N THR A 103 7.63 -4.99 6.97
CA THR A 103 6.52 -5.50 6.14
C THR A 103 6.58 -7.02 6.03
N ARG A 104 7.75 -7.61 5.76
CA ARG A 104 7.90 -9.07 5.69
C ARG A 104 7.58 -9.76 7.02
N MET A 105 7.97 -9.19 8.16
CA MET A 105 7.58 -9.70 9.47
C MET A 105 6.06 -9.71 9.64
N PHE A 106 5.36 -8.66 9.23
CA PHE A 106 3.89 -8.59 9.31
C PHE A 106 3.21 -9.56 8.34
N VAL A 107 3.75 -9.78 7.14
CA VAL A 107 3.29 -10.84 6.23
C VAL A 107 3.44 -12.21 6.88
N TYR A 108 4.58 -12.49 7.52
CA TYR A 108 4.77 -13.74 8.27
C TYR A 108 3.72 -13.90 9.37
N LYS A 109 3.48 -12.85 10.18
CA LYS A 109 2.45 -12.88 11.24
C LYS A 109 1.07 -13.13 10.67
N ALA A 110 0.71 -12.46 9.57
CA ALA A 110 -0.55 -12.64 8.89
C ALA A 110 -0.76 -14.08 8.39
N LEU A 111 0.25 -14.65 7.73
CA LEU A 111 0.22 -16.03 7.24
C LEU A 111 0.13 -17.04 8.38
N TRP A 112 0.88 -16.82 9.45
CA TRP A 112 0.78 -17.66 10.65
C TRP A 112 -0.63 -17.65 11.23
N THR A 113 -1.20 -16.47 11.45
CA THR A 113 -2.58 -16.29 11.93
C THR A 113 -3.59 -16.98 10.99
N ALA A 114 -3.42 -16.85 9.68
CA ALA A 114 -4.31 -17.49 8.71
C ALA A 114 -4.25 -19.02 8.80
N LEU A 115 -3.04 -19.59 8.80
CA LEU A 115 -2.82 -21.02 8.88
C LEU A 115 -3.35 -21.60 10.20
N GLU A 116 -3.10 -20.94 11.33
CA GLU A 116 -3.66 -21.33 12.62
C GLU A 116 -5.19 -21.28 12.60
N ALA A 117 -5.76 -20.21 12.07
CA ALA A 117 -7.21 -20.04 12.01
C ALA A 117 -7.88 -21.12 11.15
N ILE A 118 -7.25 -21.49 10.04
CA ILE A 118 -7.69 -22.56 9.14
C ILE A 118 -7.53 -23.94 9.80
N ALA A 119 -6.36 -24.23 10.39
CA ALA A 119 -6.06 -25.54 10.95
C ALA A 119 -6.95 -25.92 12.15
N PHE A 120 -7.41 -24.91 12.90
CA PHE A 120 -8.27 -25.10 14.06
C PHE A 120 -9.71 -24.62 13.82
N ASP A 121 -10.08 -24.31 12.58
CA ASP A 121 -11.42 -23.83 12.19
C ASP A 121 -11.93 -22.60 12.98
N THR A 122 -11.03 -21.84 13.59
CA THR A 122 -11.40 -20.69 14.44
C THR A 122 -11.85 -19.49 13.62
N TYR A 123 -11.60 -19.46 12.31
CA TYR A 123 -12.13 -18.42 11.43
C TYR A 123 -13.66 -18.45 11.31
N HIS A 124 -14.33 -19.56 11.66
CA HIS A 124 -15.79 -19.65 11.58
C HIS A 124 -16.53 -18.65 12.48
N SER A 125 -15.91 -18.25 13.60
CA SER A 125 -16.46 -17.22 14.50
C SER A 125 -16.33 -15.80 13.96
N GLU A 126 -15.57 -15.59 12.88
CA GLU A 126 -15.46 -14.29 12.22
C GLU A 126 -16.69 -13.99 11.33
N SER A 127 -16.89 -12.71 11.03
CA SER A 127 -17.96 -12.21 10.14
C SER A 127 -17.38 -11.53 8.91
N GLU A 128 -18.06 -11.66 7.77
CA GLU A 128 -17.76 -10.87 6.56
C GLU A 128 -17.92 -9.36 6.78
N THR A 129 -18.73 -8.94 7.77
CA THR A 129 -18.85 -7.52 8.13
C THR A 129 -17.51 -6.94 8.58
N ASN A 130 -16.69 -7.72 9.30
CA ASN A 130 -15.36 -7.29 9.73
C ASN A 130 -14.42 -7.12 8.53
N TYR A 131 -14.59 -7.93 7.49
CA TYR A 131 -13.85 -7.80 6.23
C TYR A 131 -14.23 -6.51 5.49
N PHE A 132 -15.53 -6.23 5.36
CA PHE A 132 -16.00 -5.00 4.71
C PHE A 132 -15.68 -3.72 5.51
N ALA A 133 -15.43 -3.84 6.82
CA ALA A 133 -14.96 -2.74 7.66
C ALA A 133 -13.48 -2.38 7.40
N ILE A 134 -12.70 -3.25 6.74
CA ILE A 134 -11.33 -2.92 6.32
C ILE A 134 -11.42 -1.81 5.25
N PRO A 135 -10.74 -0.68 5.44
CA PRO A 135 -10.84 0.45 4.53
C PRO A 135 -10.25 0.11 3.16
N GLU A 136 -10.92 0.52 2.09
CA GLU A 136 -10.37 0.41 0.75
C GLU A 136 -9.17 1.34 0.57
N ASN A 137 -8.15 0.84 -0.15
CA ASN A 137 -6.93 1.58 -0.39
C ASN A 137 -7.19 2.87 -1.19
N LYS A 138 -6.46 3.94 -0.85
CA LYS A 138 -6.40 5.18 -1.64
C LYS A 138 -4.97 5.45 -2.08
N LYS A 139 -4.80 6.17 -3.19
CA LYS A 139 -3.48 6.56 -3.72
C LYS A 139 -3.10 7.94 -3.19
N LEU A 140 -2.80 8.02 -1.89
CA LEU A 140 -2.54 9.28 -1.17
C LEU A 140 -1.09 9.44 -0.74
N PHE A 141 -0.22 8.46 -0.97
CA PHE A 141 1.20 8.54 -0.58
C PHE A 141 2.12 8.84 -1.75
N PHE A 142 3.14 9.63 -1.45
CA PHE A 142 4.36 9.79 -2.22
C PHE A 142 5.55 9.22 -1.45
N ASP A 143 6.65 8.91 -2.14
CA ASP A 143 7.91 8.57 -1.47
C ASP A 143 8.46 9.83 -0.77
N PHE A 144 8.41 10.96 -1.47
CA PHE A 144 8.68 12.28 -0.88
C PHE A 144 7.56 13.26 -1.17
N LEU A 145 7.20 14.04 -0.15
CA LEU A 145 6.32 15.18 -0.28
C LEU A 145 7.07 16.47 0.10
N ILE A 146 7.33 17.31 -0.89
CA ILE A 146 8.05 18.56 -0.70
C ILE A 146 7.02 19.69 -0.60
N ARG A 147 6.94 20.33 0.56
CA ARG A 147 6.14 21.55 0.78
C ARG A 147 7.01 22.78 0.46
N ASN A 148 6.37 23.82 -0.05
CA ASN A 148 7.03 25.07 -0.45
C ASN A 148 8.16 24.87 -1.48
N ALA A 149 7.92 23.98 -2.45
CA ALA A 149 8.91 23.54 -3.44
C ALA A 149 9.46 24.68 -4.32
N GLN A 150 8.74 25.80 -4.47
CA GLN A 150 9.19 26.99 -5.18
C GLN A 150 10.52 27.59 -4.66
N ILE A 151 10.92 27.25 -3.44
CA ILE A 151 12.21 27.66 -2.84
C ILE A 151 13.40 26.93 -3.49
N LEU A 152 13.15 25.75 -4.07
CA LEU A 152 14.13 24.98 -4.82
C LEU A 152 14.27 25.48 -6.27
N ASP A 153 13.18 26.03 -6.81
CA ASP A 153 13.16 26.58 -8.15
C ASP A 153 13.82 27.95 -8.22
N LYS A 154 14.47 28.24 -9.35
CA LYS A 154 14.97 29.60 -9.67
C LYS A 154 13.96 30.47 -10.41
N LYS A 155 12.71 30.03 -10.48
CA LYS A 155 11.69 30.55 -11.40
C LYS A 155 10.71 31.56 -10.81
N GLY A 156 10.75 31.80 -9.49
CA GLY A 156 9.86 32.74 -8.82
C GLY A 156 8.37 32.32 -8.88
N LEU A 157 8.10 31.01 -8.84
CA LEU A 157 6.74 30.46 -8.84
C LEU A 157 5.98 30.79 -7.54
N PRO A 158 4.63 30.84 -7.55
CA PRO A 158 3.85 30.92 -6.33
C PRO A 158 4.03 29.66 -5.46
N PRO A 159 3.67 29.71 -4.16
CA PRO A 159 3.82 28.55 -3.28
C PRO A 159 3.11 27.29 -3.77
N TYR A 160 3.84 26.18 -3.84
CA TYR A 160 3.30 24.88 -4.21
C TYR A 160 4.01 23.72 -3.49
N SER A 161 3.42 22.53 -3.58
CA SER A 161 3.98 21.26 -3.13
C SER A 161 4.23 20.33 -4.31
N ALA A 162 5.28 19.52 -4.22
CA ALA A 162 5.62 18.50 -5.19
C ALA A 162 5.64 17.11 -4.52
N GLY A 163 4.87 16.19 -5.08
CA GLY A 163 4.86 14.77 -4.72
C GLY A 163 5.76 13.99 -5.66
N ILE A 164 6.69 13.22 -5.09
CA ILE A 164 7.74 12.51 -5.82
C ILE A 164 7.59 11.02 -5.58
N LEU A 165 7.69 10.25 -6.65
CA LEU A 165 7.75 8.79 -6.62
C LEU A 165 9.05 8.30 -7.24
N PHE A 166 9.44 7.08 -6.88
CA PHE A 166 10.49 6.35 -7.59
C PHE A 166 9.90 5.52 -8.73
N ARG A 167 10.61 5.51 -9.87
CA ARG A 167 10.42 4.54 -10.95
C ARG A 167 11.60 3.58 -11.01
N GLU A 168 11.30 2.31 -11.25
CA GLU A 168 12.32 1.30 -11.52
C GLU A 168 12.83 1.44 -12.95
N GLU A 169 14.14 1.59 -13.09
CA GLU A 169 14.86 1.63 -14.36
C GLU A 169 15.85 0.47 -14.40
N LEU A 170 15.69 -0.41 -15.38
CA LEU A 170 16.65 -1.47 -15.62
C LEU A 170 17.87 -0.88 -16.36
N ASN A 171 19.05 -1.06 -15.79
CA ASN A 171 20.33 -0.71 -16.41
C ASN A 171 21.28 -1.92 -16.42
N SER A 172 22.50 -1.74 -16.95
CA SER A 172 23.51 -2.81 -17.03
C SER A 172 23.96 -3.36 -15.68
N ASP A 173 23.79 -2.58 -14.60
CA ASP A 173 24.28 -2.89 -13.26
C ASP A 173 23.16 -3.36 -12.32
N GLY A 174 21.90 -3.39 -12.79
CA GLY A 174 20.75 -3.86 -12.05
C GLY A 174 19.52 -2.96 -12.18
N ILE A 175 18.68 -2.95 -11.14
CA ILE A 175 17.51 -2.07 -11.04
C ILE A 175 17.94 -0.81 -10.29
N ARG A 176 17.76 0.35 -10.91
CA ARG A 176 17.92 1.66 -10.28
C ARG A 176 16.55 2.27 -10.02
N PHE A 177 16.39 2.87 -8.85
CA PHE A 177 15.21 3.69 -8.55
C PHE A 177 15.51 5.15 -8.86
N SER A 178 14.88 5.69 -9.89
CA SER A 178 15.05 7.09 -10.31
C SER A 178 13.83 7.90 -9.85
N PRO A 179 14.02 9.01 -9.10
CA PRO A 179 12.89 9.81 -8.65
C PRO A 179 12.31 10.64 -9.80
N TYR A 180 11.01 10.92 -9.73
CA TYR A 180 10.34 11.83 -10.65
C TYR A 180 9.18 12.55 -9.94
N ILE A 181 8.88 13.78 -10.38
CA ILE A 181 7.72 14.52 -9.89
C ILE A 181 6.46 13.88 -10.48
N GLU A 182 5.67 13.22 -9.63
CA GLU A 182 4.39 12.61 -10.02
C GLU A 182 3.28 13.65 -10.05
N LYS A 183 3.28 14.58 -9.09
CA LYS A 183 2.21 15.58 -8.97
C LYS A 183 2.69 16.88 -8.33
N GLU A 184 2.18 18.00 -8.83
CA GLU A 184 2.40 19.34 -8.25
C GLU A 184 1.06 20.01 -7.92
N GLY A 185 1.09 20.96 -6.97
CA GLY A 185 -0.06 21.77 -6.58
C GLY A 185 -0.13 21.98 -5.08
N THR A 186 -1.32 22.20 -4.52
CA THR A 186 -1.48 22.40 -3.07
C THR A 186 -1.35 21.11 -2.25
N LEU A 187 -1.71 19.97 -2.84
CA LEU A 187 -1.61 18.61 -2.26
C LEU A 187 -2.03 18.48 -0.77
N PRO A 188 -3.18 19.03 -0.32
CA PRO A 188 -3.53 19.05 1.10
C PRO A 188 -3.94 17.67 1.66
N GLU A 189 -4.44 16.78 0.79
CA GLU A 189 -4.92 15.44 1.15
C GLU A 189 -3.88 14.34 0.90
N TYR A 190 -2.66 14.72 0.52
CA TYR A 190 -1.57 13.80 0.22
C TYR A 190 -0.53 13.78 1.34
N TYR A 191 0.14 12.64 1.44
CA TYR A 191 1.15 12.35 2.44
C TYR A 191 2.44 11.91 1.76
N GLY A 192 3.58 12.13 2.41
CA GLY A 192 4.87 11.57 2.00
C GLY A 192 5.35 10.59 3.05
N HIS A 193 5.96 9.47 2.64
CA HIS A 193 6.73 8.63 3.56
C HIS A 193 7.84 9.44 4.23
N GLN A 194 8.42 10.37 3.47
CA GLN A 194 9.18 11.50 4.00
C GLN A 194 8.58 12.81 3.52
N THR A 195 8.43 13.78 4.42
CA THR A 195 7.92 15.13 4.10
C THR A 195 8.96 16.16 4.49
N PHE A 196 9.24 17.10 3.59
CA PHE A 196 10.16 18.22 3.82
C PHE A 196 9.43 19.54 3.57
N ASP A 197 9.56 20.50 4.47
CA ASP A 197 9.10 21.86 4.23
C ASP A 197 10.29 22.78 3.92
N CYS A 198 10.36 23.30 2.69
CA CYS A 198 11.48 24.13 2.27
C CYS A 198 11.57 25.49 3.00
N THR A 199 10.53 25.90 3.72
CA THR A 199 10.59 27.08 4.61
C THR A 199 11.33 26.78 5.92
N ASN A 200 11.43 25.51 6.29
CA ASN A 200 12.25 25.03 7.40
C ASN A 200 13.70 24.85 6.93
N LYS A 201 14.65 25.47 7.63
CA LYS A 201 16.07 25.44 7.26
C LYS A 201 16.68 24.04 7.34
N GLU A 202 16.32 23.25 8.36
CA GLU A 202 16.88 21.91 8.55
C GLU A 202 16.40 20.95 7.46
N ASP A 203 15.10 21.00 7.14
CA ASP A 203 14.52 20.22 6.04
C ASP A 203 15.14 20.61 4.70
N LEU A 204 15.31 21.91 4.45
CA LEU A 204 15.94 22.40 3.23
C LEU A 204 17.40 21.95 3.11
N GLU A 205 18.16 21.97 4.20
CA GLU A 205 19.54 21.49 4.21
C GLU A 205 19.62 19.98 3.96
N LYS A 206 18.76 19.18 4.60
CA LYS A 206 18.66 17.73 4.36
C LYS A 206 18.26 17.43 2.91
N LEU A 207 17.28 18.15 2.38
CA LEU A 207 16.82 17.96 1.01
C LEU A 207 17.90 18.30 -0.01
N ARG A 208 18.67 19.38 0.20
CA ARG A 208 19.78 19.79 -0.67
C ARG A 208 20.93 18.78 -0.70
N GLN A 209 21.08 17.94 0.33
CA GLN A 209 22.05 16.84 0.32
C GLN A 209 21.57 15.66 -0.54
N ASN A 210 20.27 15.58 -0.85
CA ASN A 210 19.73 14.61 -1.79
C ASN A 210 19.76 15.18 -3.22
N GLU A 211 20.87 14.91 -3.92
CA GLU A 211 21.10 15.43 -5.27
C GLU A 211 20.06 14.93 -6.28
N ASP A 212 19.64 13.67 -6.19
CA ASP A 212 18.70 13.09 -7.15
C ASP A 212 17.32 13.77 -7.08
N ILE A 213 16.87 14.10 -5.86
CA ILE A 213 15.63 14.87 -5.67
C ILE A 213 15.80 16.33 -6.07
N THR A 214 16.87 16.98 -5.61
CA THR A 214 17.09 18.42 -5.86
C THR A 214 17.22 18.73 -7.35
N ARG A 215 17.83 17.84 -8.14
CA ARG A 215 17.98 18.00 -9.60
C ARG A 215 16.65 18.08 -10.35
N LEU A 216 15.57 17.51 -9.80
CA LEU A 216 14.24 17.58 -10.42
C LEU A 216 13.72 19.02 -10.54
N PHE A 217 14.13 19.91 -9.64
CA PHE A 217 13.70 21.31 -9.57
C PHE A 217 14.66 22.29 -10.26
N LEU A 218 15.87 21.84 -10.61
CA LEU A 218 16.87 22.65 -11.30
C LEU A 218 16.74 22.59 -12.83
N ASN A 219 16.16 21.52 -13.35
CA ASN A 219 16.04 21.24 -14.79
C ASN A 219 14.59 21.27 -15.31
N SER A 220 13.61 21.48 -14.43
CA SER A 220 12.20 21.64 -14.80
C SER A 220 11.96 22.97 -15.50
#